data_AF-A0A852JAV9-F1
#
_entry.id   AF-A0A852JAV9-F1
#
_cell.length_a   1.000
_cell.length_b   1.000
_cell.length_c   1.000
_cell.angle_alpha   90.00
_cell.angle_beta   90.00
_cell.angle_gamma   90.00
#
_symmetry.space_group_name_H-M   'P 1'
#
loop_
_entity.id
_entity.type
_entity.pdbx_description
1 polymer ?
#
loop_
_entity_poly.entity_id
_entity_poly.type
_entity_poly.pdbx_seq_one_letter_code
_entity_poly.pdbx_strand_id
1 'polypeptide(L)'
;AFTYHEFTTWLGTVTLPLVGLGFLSLSWEILLALYRSLSIPGCCWKLWATLQWGIFTSATLGVFAISLVPFTAIDPPSSRQLWPGLRQLFGSLERFQLVASYGLFRRMTGTGGRPEVVLQGSHDGHSWTEIEFLYKPGNLSRAPPVLTPHQPRLDWQMWFAALDHHSSSPWFTSFVHRLLQGQEEVVALLQGGGCQYPFAARPPRYLRAQLYWYRFAPPGSSGLWWQRQLVGDFYPPVALGDPTLDTLLQQMGMKEQAPPRPPPTAVLPWLLLSLRQLCQPVPAPVLLWSLYSLLASVLALRALRAPLRPGAGTALARHKGPPRRGGEPGTAGGERNGHRNGHPRRREEEERAEGHGDRPKAARRRK
;
A
#
# COMPACT_ATOMS: atom_id res chain seq x y z
N ALA A 1 -12.14 -0.42 28.15
CA ALA A 1 -12.59 -0.25 26.76
C ALA A 1 -13.67 0.82 26.76
N PHE A 2 -13.67 1.74 25.79
CA PHE A 2 -14.74 2.74 25.69
C PHE A 2 -16.06 2.06 25.31
N THR A 3 -17.17 2.54 25.86
CA THR A 3 -18.50 2.19 25.34
C THR A 3 -18.73 2.88 23.99
N TYR A 4 -19.67 2.35 23.18
CA TYR A 4 -20.05 3.00 21.92
C TYR A 4 -20.50 4.46 22.13
N HIS A 5 -21.22 4.72 23.23
CA HIS A 5 -21.66 6.06 23.59
C HIS A 5 -20.49 6.97 23.97
N GLU A 6 -19.55 6.50 24.78
CA GLU A 6 -18.35 7.27 25.14
C GLU A 6 -17.51 7.62 23.92
N PHE A 7 -17.30 6.66 23.01
CA PHE A 7 -16.52 6.86 21.80
C PHE A 7 -17.18 7.84 20.84
N THR A 8 -18.49 7.72 20.60
CA THR A 8 -19.23 8.64 19.73
C THR A 8 -19.31 10.05 20.33
N THR A 9 -19.50 10.17 21.64
CA THR A 9 -19.46 11.46 22.34
C THR A 9 -18.09 12.12 22.16
N TRP A 10 -17.01 11.37 22.41
CA TRP A 10 -15.65 11.87 22.23
C TRP A 10 -15.39 12.32 20.78
N LEU A 11 -15.79 11.52 19.79
CA LEU A 11 -15.70 11.90 18.37
C LEU A 11 -16.41 13.22 18.08
N GLY A 12 -17.65 13.39 18.55
CA GLY A 12 -18.39 14.65 18.41
C GLY A 12 -17.68 15.83 19.05
N THR A 13 -17.10 15.65 20.25
CA THR A 13 -16.37 16.73 20.93
C THR A 13 -15.08 17.16 20.22
N VAL A 14 -14.39 16.24 19.54
CA VAL A 14 -13.08 16.49 18.94
C VAL A 14 -13.16 16.88 17.46
N THR A 15 -14.17 16.41 16.73
CA THR A 15 -14.27 16.60 15.27
C THR A 15 -14.33 18.08 14.88
N LEU A 16 -15.20 18.88 15.50
CA LEU A 16 -15.35 20.30 15.17
C LEU A 16 -14.12 21.14 15.57
N PRO A 17 -13.52 20.98 16.77
CA PRO A 17 -12.25 21.63 17.09
C PRO A 17 -11.12 21.30 16.12
N LEU A 18 -11.03 20.07 15.62
CA LEU A 18 -10.03 19.71 14.61
C LEU A 18 -10.26 20.41 13.27
N VAL A 19 -11.52 20.55 12.84
CA VAL A 19 -11.87 21.37 11.67
C VAL A 19 -11.43 22.82 11.90
N GLY A 20 -11.72 23.37 13.08
CA GLY A 20 -11.30 24.71 13.47
C GLY A 20 -9.78 24.89 13.45
N LEU A 21 -9.02 23.94 14.00
CA LEU A 21 -7.56 23.94 13.96
C LEU A 21 -7.03 23.89 12.53
N GLY A 22 -7.60 23.05 11.68
CA GLY A 22 -7.26 22.99 10.25
C GLY A 22 -7.54 24.31 9.53
N PHE A 23 -8.67 24.94 9.82
CA PHE A 23 -9.04 26.24 9.26
C PHE A 23 -8.09 27.36 9.72
N LEU A 24 -7.74 27.40 11.01
CA LEU A 24 -6.79 28.37 11.56
C LEU A 24 -5.40 28.20 10.94
N SER A 25 -4.93 26.96 10.83
CA SER A 25 -3.65 26.65 10.18
C SER A 25 -3.65 27.08 8.71
N LEU A 26 -4.71 26.78 7.97
CA LEU A 26 -4.83 27.17 6.56
C LEU A 26 -4.89 28.70 6.42
N SER A 27 -5.66 29.37 7.26
CA SER A 27 -5.77 30.83 7.26
C SER A 27 -4.42 31.49 7.53
N TRP A 28 -3.63 30.95 8.46
CA TRP A 28 -2.28 31.42 8.73
C TRP A 28 -1.36 31.31 7.51
N GLU A 29 -1.36 30.16 6.83
CA GLU A 29 -0.54 29.98 5.62
C GLU A 29 -0.98 30.89 4.47
N ILE A 30 -2.29 31.11 4.29
CA ILE A 30 -2.83 32.05 3.29
C ILE A 30 -2.34 33.48 3.57
N LEU A 31 -2.40 33.93 4.83
CA LEU A 31 -1.95 35.26 5.24
C LEU A 31 -0.44 35.42 5.09
N LEU A 32 0.33 34.39 5.46
CA LEU A 32 1.78 34.39 5.30
C LEU A 32 2.18 34.43 3.82
N ALA A 33 1.49 33.67 2.97
CA ALA A 33 1.69 33.69 1.52
C ALA A 33 1.31 35.04 0.91
N LEU A 34 0.23 35.67 1.39
CA LEU A 34 -0.17 37.02 0.97
C LEU A 34 0.93 38.03 1.33
N TYR A 35 1.40 38.01 2.57
CA TYR A 35 2.48 38.89 3.02
C TYR A 35 3.75 38.73 2.17
N ARG A 36 4.15 37.48 1.87
CA ARG A 36 5.29 37.19 0.99
C ARG A 36 5.07 37.72 -0.42
N SER A 37 3.88 37.54 -1.00
CA SER A 37 3.56 38.06 -2.33
C SER A 37 3.62 39.59 -2.41
N LEU A 38 3.24 40.27 -1.32
CA LEU A 38 3.26 41.74 -1.22
C LEU A 38 4.65 42.31 -0.90
N SER A 39 5.59 41.49 -0.47
CA SER A 39 6.94 41.91 -0.10
C SER A 39 7.94 41.84 -1.26
N ILE A 40 7.52 41.37 -2.43
CA ILE A 40 8.37 41.25 -3.62
C ILE A 40 8.62 42.65 -4.24
N PRO A 41 9.89 42.97 -4.62
CA PRO A 41 10.21 44.22 -5.29
C PRO A 41 9.69 44.23 -6.74
N GLY A 42 9.18 45.39 -7.17
CA GLY A 42 8.71 45.61 -8.54
C GLY A 42 7.20 45.37 -8.73
N CYS A 43 6.54 46.30 -9.42
CA CYS A 43 5.07 46.30 -9.57
C CYS A 43 4.54 45.08 -10.36
N CYS A 44 5.15 44.76 -11.51
CA CYS A 44 4.70 43.63 -12.34
C CYS A 44 4.85 42.28 -11.64
N TRP A 45 5.95 42.08 -10.91
CA TRP A 45 6.21 40.85 -10.15
C TRP A 45 5.29 40.71 -8.94
N LYS A 46 5.01 41.82 -8.24
CA LYS A 46 3.99 41.86 -7.17
C LYS A 46 2.62 41.48 -7.73
N LEU A 47 2.19 42.07 -8.84
CA LEU A 47 0.91 41.76 -9.47
C LEU A 47 0.81 40.27 -9.86
N TRP A 48 1.84 39.73 -10.50
CA TRP A 48 1.89 38.31 -10.86
C TRP A 48 1.85 37.38 -9.62
N ALA A 49 2.63 37.70 -8.59
CA ALA A 49 2.64 36.92 -7.35
C ALA A 49 1.30 36.98 -6.62
N THR A 50 0.62 38.13 -6.60
CA THR A 50 -0.72 38.26 -6.01
C THR A 50 -1.78 37.49 -6.80
N LEU A 51 -1.66 37.44 -8.14
CA LEU A 51 -2.54 36.62 -8.98
C LEU A 51 -2.35 35.13 -8.70
N GLN A 52 -1.10 34.66 -8.65
CA GLN A 52 -0.79 33.27 -8.28
C GLN A 52 -1.33 32.94 -6.90
N TRP A 53 -1.09 33.80 -5.91
CA TRP A 53 -1.63 33.65 -4.56
C TRP A 53 -3.15 33.51 -4.57
N GLY A 54 -3.87 34.34 -5.33
CA GLY A 54 -5.33 34.27 -5.42
C GLY A 54 -5.83 32.94 -5.99
N ILE A 55 -5.18 32.45 -7.05
CA ILE A 55 -5.52 31.15 -7.68
C ILE A 55 -5.28 30.00 -6.70
N PHE A 56 -4.08 29.91 -6.10
CA PHE A 56 -3.75 28.83 -5.18
C PHE A 56 -4.56 28.89 -3.88
N THR A 57 -4.86 30.08 -3.37
CA THR A 57 -5.74 30.27 -2.21
C THR A 57 -7.14 29.74 -2.50
N SER A 58 -7.70 30.10 -3.66
CA SER A 58 -9.03 29.62 -4.09
C SER A 58 -9.06 28.10 -4.24
N ALA A 59 -8.04 27.52 -4.88
CA ALA A 59 -7.91 26.08 -5.03
C ALA A 59 -7.78 25.36 -3.67
N THR A 60 -6.94 25.87 -2.77
CA THR A 60 -6.70 25.26 -1.46
C THR A 60 -7.93 25.36 -0.55
N LEU A 61 -8.61 26.51 -0.53
CA LEU A 61 -9.89 26.65 0.18
C LEU A 61 -10.96 25.71 -0.39
N GLY A 62 -11.02 25.55 -1.72
CA GLY A 62 -11.91 24.60 -2.37
C GLY A 62 -11.64 23.15 -1.94
N VAL A 63 -10.38 22.70 -2.02
CA VAL A 63 -9.96 21.36 -1.60
C VAL A 63 -10.21 21.15 -0.10
N PHE A 64 -9.87 22.13 0.75
CA PHE A 64 -10.13 22.07 2.19
C PHE A 64 -11.62 21.93 2.46
N ALA A 65 -12.47 22.75 1.82
CA ALA A 65 -13.90 22.69 1.99
C ALA A 65 -14.44 21.30 1.60
N ILE A 66 -14.15 20.80 0.39
CA ILE A 66 -14.67 19.48 -0.03
C ILE A 66 -14.11 18.34 0.84
N SER A 67 -12.94 18.51 1.47
CA SER A 67 -12.38 17.54 2.41
C SER A 67 -13.13 17.41 3.72
N LEU A 68 -13.91 18.42 4.11
CA LEU A 68 -14.75 18.37 5.31
C LEU A 68 -15.82 17.27 5.20
N VAL A 69 -16.29 16.96 3.99
CA VAL A 69 -17.31 15.93 3.77
C VAL A 69 -16.83 14.54 4.23
N PRO A 70 -15.74 13.97 3.69
CA PRO A 70 -15.23 12.67 4.11
C PRO A 70 -14.67 12.66 5.55
N PHE A 71 -14.14 13.80 6.03
CA PHE A 71 -13.60 13.95 7.39
C PHE A 71 -14.71 13.90 8.45
N THR A 72 -15.75 14.74 8.31
CA THR A 72 -16.87 14.78 9.27
C THR A 72 -17.76 13.55 9.16
N ALA A 73 -17.70 12.77 8.08
CA ALA A 73 -18.46 11.52 7.96
C ALA A 73 -18.07 10.44 8.97
N ILE A 74 -17.02 10.65 9.78
CA ILE A 74 -16.70 9.82 10.96
C ILE A 74 -17.71 10.10 12.11
N ASP A 75 -18.23 11.32 12.20
CA ASP A 75 -19.22 11.75 13.18
C ASP A 75 -20.54 12.18 12.47
N PRO A 76 -21.55 11.30 12.39
CA PRO A 76 -22.78 11.58 11.65
C PRO A 76 -23.50 12.89 12.04
N PRO A 77 -23.58 13.30 13.33
CA PRO A 77 -24.09 14.60 13.74
C PRO A 77 -23.34 15.79 13.12
N SER A 78 -22.00 15.84 13.23
CA SER A 78 -21.20 16.92 12.64
C SER A 78 -21.33 16.96 11.13
N SER A 79 -21.38 15.79 10.47
CA SER A 79 -21.59 15.73 9.03
C SER A 79 -22.88 16.41 8.62
N ARG A 80 -24.00 16.21 9.36
CA ARG A 80 -25.31 16.83 9.11
C ARG A 80 -25.33 18.35 9.24
N GLN A 81 -24.40 18.93 9.99
CA GLN A 81 -24.27 20.38 10.12
C GLN A 81 -23.58 21.02 8.91
N LEU A 82 -22.91 20.24 8.04
CA LEU A 82 -22.29 20.77 6.84
C LEU A 82 -23.32 21.32 5.86
N TRP A 83 -22.96 22.44 5.23
CA TRP A 83 -23.77 23.06 4.18
C TRP A 83 -24.06 22.06 3.04
N PRO A 84 -25.33 21.88 2.63
CA PRO A 84 -25.70 20.91 1.59
C PRO A 84 -24.98 21.12 0.25
N GLY A 85 -24.71 22.39 -0.13
CA GLY A 85 -23.99 22.72 -1.35
C GLY A 85 -22.57 22.12 -1.39
N LEU A 86 -21.92 21.99 -0.23
CA LEU A 86 -20.59 21.41 -0.13
C LEU A 86 -20.59 19.90 -0.42
N ARG A 87 -21.67 19.21 -0.03
CA ARG A 87 -21.86 17.78 -0.32
C ARG A 87 -22.13 17.55 -1.81
N GLN A 88 -22.93 18.42 -2.42
CA GLN A 88 -23.19 18.37 -3.86
C GLN A 88 -21.91 18.64 -4.66
N LEU A 89 -21.11 19.61 -4.22
CA LEU A 89 -19.80 19.90 -4.82
C LEU A 89 -18.85 18.71 -4.68
N PHE A 90 -18.75 18.11 -3.49
CA PHE A 90 -17.97 16.90 -3.26
C PHE A 90 -18.40 15.75 -4.20
N GLY A 91 -19.70 15.47 -4.30
CA GLY A 91 -20.21 14.42 -5.20
C GLY A 91 -19.96 14.72 -6.69
N SER A 92 -20.02 15.98 -7.09
CA SER A 92 -19.70 16.39 -8.48
C SER A 92 -18.22 16.22 -8.81
N LEU A 93 -17.33 16.35 -7.81
CA LEU A 93 -15.88 16.24 -7.96
C LEU A 93 -15.33 14.85 -7.65
N GLU A 94 -16.17 13.91 -7.19
CA GLU A 94 -15.77 12.57 -6.77
C GLU A 94 -15.06 11.79 -7.89
N ARG A 95 -15.47 11.97 -9.16
CA ARG A 95 -14.82 11.33 -10.32
C ARG A 95 -13.33 11.69 -10.44
N PHE A 96 -12.95 12.89 -9.99
CA PHE A 96 -11.56 13.35 -10.06
C PHE A 96 -10.71 12.87 -8.88
N GLN A 97 -11.34 12.28 -7.85
CA GLN A 97 -10.67 11.75 -6.65
C GLN A 97 -9.74 12.78 -5.98
N LEU A 98 -10.10 14.08 -6.04
CA LEU A 98 -9.31 15.18 -5.45
C LEU A 98 -9.25 15.10 -3.93
N VAL A 99 -10.34 14.62 -3.31
CA VAL A 99 -10.36 14.26 -1.91
C VAL A 99 -11.10 12.94 -1.74
N ALA A 100 -10.53 12.04 -0.95
CA ALA A 100 -11.11 10.75 -0.63
C ALA A 100 -11.26 10.56 0.87
N SER A 101 -12.14 9.64 1.23
CA SER A 101 -12.22 9.06 2.56
C SER A 101 -11.04 8.12 2.77
N TYR A 102 -9.85 8.64 3.10
CA TYR A 102 -8.69 7.78 3.36
C TYR A 102 -8.87 7.02 4.67
N GLY A 103 -8.94 5.69 4.56
CA GLY A 103 -8.87 4.78 5.69
C GLY A 103 -8.54 3.41 5.14
N LEU A 104 -7.44 2.82 5.60
CA LEU A 104 -6.95 1.51 5.13
C LEU A 104 -8.07 0.46 5.19
N PHE A 105 -8.97 0.57 6.19
CA PHE A 105 -10.18 -0.23 6.36
C PHE A 105 -11.28 0.56 7.11
N ARG A 106 -11.91 1.52 6.43
CA ARG A 106 -12.88 2.44 7.05
C ARG A 106 -14.07 1.73 7.74
N ARG A 107 -14.45 0.55 7.25
CA ARG A 107 -15.37 -0.37 7.95
C ARG A 107 -14.68 -1.71 8.11
N MET A 108 -14.25 -2.01 9.33
CA MET A 108 -13.74 -3.32 9.67
C MET A 108 -14.91 -4.31 9.78
N THR A 109 -14.88 -5.37 8.99
CA THR A 109 -15.70 -6.56 9.28
C THR A 109 -15.06 -7.29 10.47
N GLY A 110 -15.84 -7.80 11.43
CA GLY A 110 -15.28 -8.56 12.55
C GLY A 110 -15.68 -8.11 13.96
N THR A 111 -16.30 -6.93 14.12
CA THR A 111 -16.61 -6.35 15.44
C THR A 111 -17.59 -7.18 16.28
N GLY A 112 -18.42 -8.02 15.63
CA GLY A 112 -19.29 -9.01 16.28
C GLY A 112 -18.93 -10.47 15.93
N GLY A 113 -17.70 -10.69 15.45
CA GLY A 113 -17.30 -11.92 14.75
C GLY A 113 -17.17 -11.70 13.25
N ARG A 114 -16.55 -12.67 12.58
CA ARG A 114 -16.10 -12.60 11.19
C ARG A 114 -16.49 -13.88 10.44
N PRO A 115 -16.99 -13.78 9.20
CA PRO A 115 -17.20 -14.96 8.38
C PRO A 115 -15.85 -15.54 7.92
N GLU A 116 -15.75 -16.86 7.93
CA GLU A 116 -14.57 -17.62 7.55
C GLU A 116 -14.96 -18.76 6.62
N VAL A 117 -14.27 -18.85 5.49
CA VAL A 117 -14.35 -20.01 4.61
C VAL A 117 -13.44 -21.10 5.20
N VAL A 118 -14.04 -22.25 5.49
CA VAL A 118 -13.39 -23.47 5.96
C VAL A 118 -13.35 -24.46 4.79
N LEU A 119 -12.14 -24.78 4.34
CA LEU A 119 -11.92 -25.74 3.27
C LEU A 119 -11.92 -27.16 3.84
N GLN A 120 -12.58 -28.08 3.17
CA GLN A 120 -12.66 -29.48 3.57
C GLN A 120 -12.33 -30.40 2.40
N GLY A 121 -11.49 -31.39 2.66
CA GLY A 121 -11.15 -32.45 1.72
C GLY A 121 -11.76 -33.79 2.10
N SER A 122 -11.96 -34.63 1.09
CA SER A 122 -12.48 -35.98 1.28
C SER A 122 -11.94 -36.93 0.20
N HIS A 123 -11.85 -38.21 0.53
CA HIS A 123 -11.53 -39.28 -0.42
C HIS A 123 -12.78 -40.02 -0.93
N ASP A 124 -13.84 -40.05 -0.12
CA ASP A 124 -15.07 -40.82 -0.34
C ASP A 124 -16.30 -39.93 -0.66
N GLY A 125 -16.22 -38.62 -0.42
CA GLY A 125 -17.32 -37.67 -0.56
C GLY A 125 -18.27 -37.62 0.66
N HIS A 126 -18.03 -38.45 1.68
CA HIS A 126 -18.87 -38.56 2.88
C HIS A 126 -18.14 -38.09 4.13
N SER A 127 -16.89 -38.51 4.29
CA SER A 127 -16.03 -38.15 5.41
C SER A 127 -15.19 -36.93 5.02
N TRP A 128 -15.43 -35.80 5.69
CA TRP A 128 -14.80 -34.52 5.36
C TRP A 128 -13.82 -34.10 6.45
N THR A 129 -12.57 -33.85 6.07
CA THR A 129 -11.51 -33.38 6.96
C THR A 129 -11.19 -31.93 6.64
N GLU A 130 -11.17 -31.08 7.68
CA GLU A 130 -10.84 -29.67 7.55
C GLU A 130 -9.36 -29.47 7.20
N ILE A 131 -9.12 -28.56 6.27
CA ILE A 131 -7.79 -28.12 5.87
C ILE A 131 -7.53 -26.78 6.55
N GLU A 132 -6.70 -26.82 7.59
CA GLU A 132 -6.31 -25.63 8.35
C GLU A 132 -5.36 -24.75 7.55
N PHE A 133 -5.42 -23.44 7.84
CA PHE A 133 -4.56 -22.42 7.27
C PHE A 133 -3.51 -21.96 8.28
N LEU A 134 -2.46 -21.31 7.80
CA LEU A 134 -1.33 -20.91 8.62
C LEU A 134 -1.70 -19.90 9.71
N TYR A 135 -2.57 -18.93 9.42
CA TYR A 135 -2.67 -17.75 10.26
C TYR A 135 -4.10 -17.26 10.53
N LYS A 136 -5.03 -17.47 9.60
CA LYS A 136 -6.45 -17.12 9.80
C LYS A 136 -7.11 -18.04 10.85
N PRO A 137 -8.27 -17.65 11.41
CA PRO A 137 -9.05 -18.51 12.28
C PRO A 137 -9.42 -19.84 11.59
N GLY A 138 -9.43 -20.90 12.39
CA GLY A 138 -9.69 -22.28 11.97
C GLY A 138 -9.96 -23.14 13.19
N ASN A 139 -8.96 -23.90 13.64
CA ASN A 139 -9.03 -24.68 14.88
C ASN A 139 -9.47 -23.83 16.10
N LEU A 140 -10.50 -24.28 16.80
CA LEU A 140 -11.15 -23.53 17.89
C LEU A 140 -10.26 -23.34 19.12
N SER A 141 -9.31 -24.24 19.36
CA SER A 141 -8.36 -24.17 20.48
C SER A 141 -7.09 -23.40 20.15
N ARG A 142 -6.92 -22.95 18.89
CA ARG A 142 -5.72 -22.25 18.46
C ARG A 142 -5.81 -20.76 18.76
N ALA A 143 -4.87 -20.26 19.56
CA ALA A 143 -4.74 -18.83 19.82
C ALA A 143 -4.42 -18.05 18.52
N PRO A 144 -4.94 -16.82 18.35
CA PRO A 144 -4.53 -15.94 17.26
C PRO A 144 -3.03 -15.66 17.35
N PRO A 145 -2.26 -15.84 16.25
CA PRO A 145 -0.84 -15.56 16.25
C PRO A 145 -0.54 -14.05 16.15
N VAL A 146 0.60 -13.62 16.69
CA VAL A 146 1.15 -12.28 16.46
C VAL A 146 2.03 -12.32 15.21
N LEU A 147 1.58 -11.68 14.14
CA LEU A 147 2.19 -11.84 12.82
C LEU A 147 2.98 -10.64 12.34
N THR A 148 2.73 -9.46 12.90
CA THR A 148 3.43 -8.23 12.52
C THR A 148 4.94 -8.48 12.52
N PRO A 149 5.68 -8.12 11.44
CA PRO A 149 5.26 -7.36 10.25
C PRO A 149 4.89 -8.23 9.03
N HIS A 150 4.77 -9.55 9.19
CA HIS A 150 4.32 -10.45 8.13
C HIS A 150 2.87 -10.18 7.73
N GLN A 151 2.61 -10.13 6.42
CA GLN A 151 1.27 -10.00 5.85
C GLN A 151 0.92 -11.27 5.08
N PRO A 152 0.18 -12.22 5.68
CA PRO A 152 -0.11 -13.50 5.05
C PRO A 152 -1.09 -13.33 3.89
N ARG A 153 -0.59 -13.43 2.65
CA ARG A 153 -1.36 -13.07 1.46
C ARG A 153 -2.53 -14.00 1.19
N LEU A 154 -2.37 -15.31 1.35
CA LEU A 154 -3.46 -16.27 1.13
C LEU A 154 -4.55 -16.13 2.20
N ASP A 155 -4.20 -16.12 3.48
CA ASP A 155 -5.11 -15.93 4.60
C ASP A 155 -5.90 -14.61 4.50
N TRP A 156 -5.24 -13.57 3.98
CA TRP A 156 -5.85 -12.29 3.69
C TRP A 156 -6.84 -12.34 2.52
N GLN A 157 -6.49 -13.03 1.43
CA GLN A 157 -7.43 -13.25 0.32
C GLN A 157 -8.64 -14.08 0.75
N MET A 158 -8.44 -15.09 1.61
CA MET A 158 -9.52 -15.88 2.21
C MET A 158 -10.47 -15.03 3.06
N TRP A 159 -9.95 -14.01 3.76
CA TRP A 159 -10.81 -13.06 4.46
C TRP A 159 -11.79 -12.39 3.50
N PHE A 160 -11.28 -11.81 2.42
CA PHE A 160 -12.14 -11.12 1.46
C PHE A 160 -13.09 -12.06 0.75
N ALA A 161 -12.63 -13.27 0.40
CA ALA A 161 -13.47 -14.29 -0.22
C ALA A 161 -14.69 -14.63 0.66
N ALA A 162 -14.53 -14.64 1.99
CA ALA A 162 -15.61 -14.92 2.92
C ALA A 162 -16.69 -13.82 3.03
N LEU A 163 -16.44 -12.63 2.46
CA LEU A 163 -17.36 -11.48 2.55
C LEU A 163 -18.42 -11.46 1.45
N ASP A 164 -18.26 -12.28 0.40
CA ASP A 164 -19.14 -12.30 -0.76
C ASP A 164 -19.29 -13.74 -1.28
N HIS A 165 -20.07 -13.94 -2.34
CA HIS A 165 -20.21 -15.24 -2.99
C HIS A 165 -18.89 -15.67 -3.66
N HIS A 166 -18.66 -16.99 -3.78
CA HIS A 166 -17.40 -17.53 -4.35
C HIS A 166 -17.12 -17.05 -5.78
N SER A 167 -18.16 -16.70 -6.55
CA SER A 167 -18.03 -16.13 -7.90
C SER A 167 -17.33 -14.77 -7.93
N SER A 168 -17.30 -14.03 -6.81
CA SER A 168 -16.56 -12.76 -6.70
C SER A 168 -15.06 -12.98 -6.46
N SER A 169 -14.61 -14.23 -6.25
CA SER A 169 -13.22 -14.60 -6.03
C SER A 169 -12.71 -15.63 -7.06
N PRO A 170 -12.45 -15.24 -8.32
CA PRO A 170 -12.01 -16.15 -9.40
C PRO A 170 -10.81 -17.03 -9.07
N TRP A 171 -9.87 -16.49 -8.30
CA TRP A 171 -8.66 -17.20 -7.90
C TRP A 171 -8.97 -18.45 -7.03
N PHE A 172 -10.10 -18.45 -6.31
CA PHE A 172 -10.46 -19.54 -5.39
C PHE A 172 -10.73 -20.85 -6.12
N THR A 173 -11.43 -20.80 -7.27
CA THR A 173 -11.67 -21.97 -8.12
C THR A 173 -10.36 -22.59 -8.61
N SER A 174 -9.41 -21.76 -9.04
CA SER A 174 -8.08 -22.21 -9.46
C SER A 174 -7.29 -22.80 -8.29
N PHE A 175 -7.38 -22.18 -7.11
CA PHE A 175 -6.79 -22.69 -5.88
C PHE A 175 -7.33 -24.09 -5.53
N VAL A 176 -8.65 -24.30 -5.55
CA VAL A 176 -9.29 -25.61 -5.34
C VAL A 176 -8.81 -26.63 -6.39
N HIS A 177 -8.79 -26.25 -7.66
CA HIS A 177 -8.34 -27.12 -8.74
C HIS A 177 -6.88 -27.58 -8.55
N ARG A 178 -5.96 -26.66 -8.19
CA ARG A 178 -4.55 -27.02 -7.93
C ARG A 178 -4.37 -27.86 -6.67
N LEU A 179 -5.21 -27.69 -5.64
CA LEU A 179 -5.19 -28.55 -4.46
C LEU A 179 -5.67 -29.97 -4.77
N LEU A 180 -6.71 -30.13 -5.59
CA LEU A 180 -7.15 -31.45 -6.07
C LEU A 180 -6.07 -32.15 -6.89
N GLN A 181 -5.26 -31.39 -7.64
CA GLN A 181 -4.09 -31.90 -8.36
C GLN A 181 -2.94 -32.31 -7.42
N GLY A 182 -3.00 -31.94 -6.14
CA GLY A 182 -1.92 -32.18 -5.19
C GLY A 182 -0.68 -31.34 -5.44
N GLN A 183 -0.82 -30.16 -6.05
CA GLN A 183 0.32 -29.32 -6.41
C GLN A 183 1.05 -28.82 -5.14
N GLU A 184 2.31 -29.23 -4.96
CA GLU A 184 3.09 -28.99 -3.75
C GLU A 184 3.24 -27.50 -3.41
N GLU A 185 3.43 -26.63 -4.41
CA GLU A 185 3.61 -25.20 -4.15
C GLU A 185 2.33 -24.54 -3.62
N VAL A 186 1.16 -25.11 -3.91
CA VAL A 186 -0.13 -24.63 -3.42
C VAL A 186 -0.42 -25.19 -2.03
N VAL A 187 -0.12 -26.47 -1.79
CA VAL A 187 -0.22 -27.09 -0.47
C VAL A 187 0.68 -26.37 0.54
N ALA A 188 1.89 -25.97 0.13
CA ALA A 188 2.83 -25.22 0.96
C ALA A 188 2.30 -23.84 1.42
N LEU A 189 1.25 -23.30 0.81
CA LEU A 189 0.61 -22.05 1.25
C LEU A 189 -0.32 -22.25 2.47
N LEU A 190 -0.82 -23.47 2.67
CA LEU A 190 -1.84 -23.79 3.68
C LEU A 190 -1.23 -24.10 5.05
N GLN A 191 -0.25 -25.00 5.08
CA GLN A 191 0.39 -25.44 6.31
C GLN A 191 1.89 -25.60 6.09
N GLY A 192 2.68 -25.07 7.04
CA GLY A 192 4.13 -25.05 6.95
C GLY A 192 4.70 -26.42 7.25
N GLY A 193 5.34 -27.04 6.26
CA GLY A 193 5.87 -28.39 6.35
C GLY A 193 4.76 -29.43 6.19
N GLY A 194 4.78 -30.20 5.10
CA GLY A 194 3.72 -31.13 4.72
C GLY A 194 3.26 -32.14 5.79
N CYS A 195 3.98 -32.28 6.90
CA CYS A 195 3.63 -33.14 8.04
C CYS A 195 2.32 -32.77 8.76
N GLN A 196 1.83 -31.54 8.68
CA GLN A 196 0.53 -31.16 9.30
C GLN A 196 -0.65 -31.25 8.32
N TYR A 197 -0.38 -31.27 7.01
CA TYR A 197 -1.43 -31.29 5.99
C TYR A 197 -2.11 -32.67 5.94
N PRO A 198 -3.44 -32.78 6.14
CA PRO A 198 -4.12 -34.07 6.25
C PRO A 198 -4.04 -34.97 5.01
N PHE A 199 -3.77 -34.37 3.85
CA PHE A 199 -3.73 -35.04 2.55
C PHE A 199 -2.31 -35.09 1.95
N ALA A 200 -1.28 -35.13 2.81
CA ALA A 200 0.11 -35.14 2.37
C ALA A 200 0.49 -36.43 1.62
N ALA A 201 -0.04 -37.58 2.03
CA ALA A 201 0.26 -38.86 1.39
C ALA A 201 -0.47 -39.03 0.03
N ARG A 202 -1.68 -38.50 -0.08
CA ARG A 202 -2.49 -38.54 -1.30
C ARG A 202 -3.41 -37.32 -1.34
N PRO A 203 -3.51 -36.61 -2.48
CA PRO A 203 -4.42 -35.48 -2.61
C PRO A 203 -5.88 -35.90 -2.42
N PRO A 204 -6.74 -35.00 -1.91
CA PRO A 204 -8.16 -35.29 -1.75
C PRO A 204 -8.82 -35.50 -3.10
N ARG A 205 -9.78 -36.43 -3.17
CA ARG A 205 -10.59 -36.67 -4.38
C ARG A 205 -11.68 -35.60 -4.55
N TYR A 206 -12.20 -35.13 -3.42
CA TYR A 206 -13.24 -34.11 -3.36
C TYR A 206 -12.80 -32.97 -2.47
N LEU A 207 -13.11 -31.74 -2.90
CA LEU A 207 -12.99 -30.54 -2.06
C LEU A 207 -14.35 -29.85 -2.01
N ARG A 208 -14.69 -29.32 -0.85
CA ARG A 208 -15.81 -28.38 -0.65
C ARG A 208 -15.37 -27.27 0.28
N ALA A 209 -16.14 -26.19 0.34
CA ALA A 209 -15.89 -25.15 1.33
C ALA A 209 -17.18 -24.69 1.99
N GLN A 210 -17.12 -24.52 3.31
CA GLN A 210 -18.24 -24.09 4.13
C GLN A 210 -17.95 -22.70 4.71
N LEU A 211 -19.00 -21.90 4.87
CA LEU A 211 -18.92 -20.59 5.49
C LEU A 211 -19.35 -20.70 6.96
N TYR A 212 -18.46 -20.27 7.86
CA TYR A 212 -18.72 -20.23 9.29
C TYR A 212 -18.61 -18.81 9.81
N TRP A 213 -19.42 -18.46 10.81
CA TRP A 213 -19.27 -17.23 11.57
C TRP A 213 -18.42 -17.49 12.80
N TYR A 214 -17.21 -16.92 12.85
CA TYR A 214 -16.27 -17.06 13.96
C TYR A 214 -16.35 -15.87 14.93
N ARG A 215 -16.33 -16.16 16.22
CA ARG A 215 -16.23 -15.16 17.30
C ARG A 215 -15.25 -15.64 18.37
N PHE A 216 -14.67 -14.72 19.12
CA PHE A 216 -13.88 -15.08 20.28
C PHE A 216 -14.75 -15.78 21.33
N ALA A 217 -14.21 -16.84 21.92
CA ALA A 217 -14.83 -17.47 23.06
C ALA A 217 -14.74 -16.53 24.29
N PRO A 218 -15.77 -16.49 25.16
CA PRO A 218 -15.70 -15.70 26.38
C PRO A 218 -14.58 -16.23 27.30
N PRO A 219 -13.96 -15.35 28.13
CA PRO A 219 -12.99 -15.77 29.12
C PRO A 219 -13.53 -16.91 30.01
N GLY A 220 -12.71 -17.92 30.28
CA GLY A 220 -13.10 -19.10 31.07
C GLY A 220 -13.66 -20.27 30.24
N SER A 221 -13.80 -20.11 28.92
CA SER A 221 -14.10 -21.23 28.02
C SER A 221 -12.92 -22.21 27.99
N SER A 222 -13.13 -23.46 28.39
CA SER A 222 -12.10 -24.50 28.58
C SER A 222 -11.19 -24.71 27.36
N GLY A 223 -10.07 -23.99 27.30
CA GLY A 223 -9.05 -24.14 26.26
C GLY A 223 -9.45 -23.67 24.85
N LEU A 224 -10.63 -23.09 24.68
CA LEU A 224 -11.13 -22.60 23.39
C LEU A 224 -10.87 -21.10 23.25
N TRP A 225 -10.28 -20.72 22.12
CA TRP A 225 -10.10 -19.32 21.71
C TRP A 225 -11.25 -18.83 20.84
N TRP A 226 -11.90 -19.74 20.12
CA TRP A 226 -12.94 -19.42 19.16
C TRP A 226 -14.21 -20.22 19.40
N GLN A 227 -15.33 -19.62 19.04
CA GLN A 227 -16.59 -20.30 18.77
C GLN A 227 -16.97 -20.03 17.33
N ARG A 228 -17.58 -21.03 16.68
CA ARG A 228 -18.07 -20.88 15.31
C ARG A 228 -19.49 -21.39 15.16
N GLN A 229 -20.21 -20.81 14.23
CA GLN A 229 -21.54 -21.26 13.80
C GLN A 229 -21.53 -21.44 12.29
N LEU A 230 -22.04 -22.58 11.80
CA LEU A 230 -22.21 -22.79 10.36
C LEU A 230 -23.24 -21.81 9.81
N VAL A 231 -22.87 -21.06 8.77
CA VAL A 231 -23.75 -20.11 8.08
C VAL A 231 -24.37 -20.79 6.85
N GLY A 232 -23.56 -21.53 6.10
CA GLY A 232 -23.99 -22.25 4.91
C GLY A 232 -22.82 -22.77 4.10
N ASP A 233 -23.10 -23.28 2.90
CA ASP A 233 -22.06 -23.72 1.97
C ASP A 233 -21.53 -22.53 1.19
N PHE A 234 -20.19 -22.41 1.12
CA PHE A 234 -19.52 -21.36 0.35
C PHE A 234 -19.22 -21.82 -1.08
N TYR A 235 -18.76 -23.06 -1.21
CA TYR A 235 -18.34 -23.64 -2.48
C TYR A 235 -18.79 -25.11 -2.56
N PRO A 236 -19.40 -25.54 -3.68
CA PRO A 236 -19.96 -26.87 -3.81
C PRO A 236 -18.86 -27.96 -3.75
N PRO A 237 -19.22 -29.20 -3.39
CA PRO A 237 -18.29 -30.33 -3.49
C PRO A 237 -17.93 -30.59 -4.96
N VAL A 238 -16.64 -30.60 -5.28
CA VAL A 238 -16.12 -30.80 -6.64
C VAL A 238 -14.97 -31.81 -6.64
N ALA A 239 -14.77 -32.45 -7.79
CA ALA A 239 -13.64 -33.35 -8.06
C ALA A 239 -12.95 -33.00 -9.39
N LEU A 240 -11.76 -33.58 -9.64
CA LEU A 240 -11.12 -33.47 -10.95
C LEU A 240 -11.96 -34.18 -12.01
N GLY A 241 -12.17 -33.51 -13.15
CA GLY A 241 -13.00 -34.01 -14.25
C GLY A 241 -14.52 -33.88 -14.01
N ASP A 242 -14.94 -33.20 -12.94
CA ASP A 242 -16.33 -32.86 -12.71
C ASP A 242 -16.76 -31.71 -13.66
N PRO A 243 -17.86 -31.85 -14.42
CA PRO A 243 -18.38 -30.78 -15.28
C PRO A 243 -18.66 -29.48 -14.52
N THR A 244 -18.99 -29.56 -13.23
CA THR A 244 -19.21 -28.39 -12.37
C THR A 244 -17.93 -27.56 -12.23
N LEU A 245 -16.81 -28.23 -11.96
CA LEU A 245 -15.51 -27.56 -11.80
C LEU A 245 -15.04 -26.98 -13.13
N ASP A 246 -15.21 -27.70 -14.23
CA ASP A 246 -14.83 -27.22 -15.57
C ASP A 246 -15.64 -25.99 -15.99
N THR A 247 -16.95 -25.98 -15.70
CA THR A 247 -17.82 -24.83 -15.96
C THR A 247 -17.37 -23.61 -15.15
N LEU A 248 -17.05 -23.79 -13.86
CA LEU A 248 -16.54 -22.72 -13.01
C LEU A 248 -15.18 -22.21 -13.48
N LEU A 249 -14.28 -23.09 -13.92
CA LEU A 249 -12.98 -22.69 -14.47
C LEU A 249 -13.10 -21.91 -15.78
N GLN A 250 -14.06 -22.29 -16.64
CA GLN A 250 -14.36 -21.59 -17.89
C GLN A 250 -14.96 -20.20 -17.65
N GLN A 251 -15.95 -20.10 -16.75
CA GLN A 251 -16.56 -18.81 -16.39
C GLN A 251 -15.54 -17.80 -15.88
N MET A 252 -14.49 -18.29 -15.21
CA MET A 252 -13.42 -17.48 -14.65
C MET A 252 -12.26 -17.19 -15.61
N GLY A 253 -12.32 -17.66 -16.87
CA GLY A 253 -11.27 -17.45 -17.87
C GLY A 253 -9.94 -18.17 -17.54
N MET A 254 -9.95 -19.17 -16.66
CA MET A 254 -8.72 -19.79 -16.13
C MET A 254 -8.24 -21.02 -16.90
N LYS A 255 -8.91 -21.38 -18.01
CA LYS A 255 -8.52 -22.49 -18.89
C LYS A 255 -7.41 -22.09 -19.89
N GLU A 256 -7.05 -20.82 -19.95
CA GLU A 256 -5.93 -20.37 -20.78
C GLU A 256 -4.61 -20.91 -20.23
N GLN A 257 -3.88 -21.64 -21.07
CA GLN A 257 -2.57 -22.19 -20.72
C GLN A 257 -1.64 -21.02 -20.36
N ALA A 258 -1.07 -21.08 -19.16
CA ALA A 258 -0.07 -20.09 -18.76
C ALA A 258 1.05 -20.07 -19.82
N PRO A 259 1.55 -18.87 -20.20
CA PRO A 259 2.64 -18.79 -21.17
C PRO A 259 3.82 -19.64 -20.69
N PRO A 260 4.53 -20.30 -21.62
CA PRO A 260 5.68 -21.14 -21.28
C PRO A 260 6.66 -20.32 -20.44
N ARG A 261 6.96 -20.83 -19.24
CA ARG A 261 7.92 -20.17 -18.34
C ARG A 261 9.28 -20.16 -19.06
N PRO A 262 9.99 -19.01 -19.10
CA PRO A 262 11.32 -18.97 -19.68
C PRO A 262 12.23 -19.96 -18.95
N PRO A 263 13.17 -20.60 -19.65
CA PRO A 263 14.04 -21.60 -19.05
C PRO A 263 14.85 -20.99 -17.89
N PRO A 264 15.16 -21.77 -16.84
CA PRO A 264 15.86 -21.30 -15.64
C PRO A 264 17.37 -21.06 -15.87
N THR A 265 17.77 -20.57 -17.04
CA THR A 265 19.17 -20.25 -17.39
C THR A 265 19.60 -18.88 -16.87
N ALA A 266 18.68 -18.08 -16.35
CA ALA A 266 19.00 -16.79 -15.74
C ALA A 266 19.49 -16.98 -14.29
N VAL A 267 20.64 -16.38 -13.98
CA VAL A 267 21.29 -16.43 -12.65
C VAL A 267 20.37 -15.92 -11.55
N LEU A 268 19.57 -14.89 -11.83
CA LEU A 268 18.68 -14.28 -10.84
C LEU A 268 17.55 -15.22 -10.40
N PRO A 269 16.73 -15.82 -11.30
CA PRO A 269 15.77 -16.86 -10.93
C PRO A 269 16.38 -18.02 -10.14
N TRP A 270 17.54 -18.51 -10.56
CA TRP A 270 18.24 -19.58 -9.82
C TRP A 270 18.58 -19.13 -8.39
N LEU A 271 19.18 -17.95 -8.23
CA LEU A 271 19.53 -17.39 -6.92
C LEU A 271 18.28 -17.22 -6.04
N LEU A 272 17.20 -16.68 -6.59
CA LEU A 272 15.93 -16.48 -5.87
C LEU A 272 15.30 -17.81 -5.44
N LEU A 273 15.36 -18.85 -6.28
CA LEU A 273 14.88 -20.19 -5.96
C LEU A 273 15.73 -20.83 -4.86
N SER A 274 17.05 -20.73 -4.94
CA SER A 274 17.97 -21.23 -3.91
C SER A 274 17.74 -20.52 -2.57
N LEU A 275 17.61 -19.20 -2.57
CA LEU A 275 17.27 -18.43 -1.36
C LEU A 275 15.90 -18.83 -0.79
N ARG A 276 14.91 -19.05 -1.66
CA ARG A 276 13.59 -19.52 -1.24
C ARG A 276 13.66 -20.89 -0.58
N GLN A 277 14.43 -21.83 -1.12
CA GLN A 277 14.62 -23.16 -0.52
C GLN A 277 15.28 -23.07 0.86
N LEU A 278 16.29 -22.21 1.02
CA LEU A 278 16.95 -21.98 2.31
C LEU A 278 15.99 -21.37 3.35
N CYS A 279 15.09 -20.48 2.93
CA CYS A 279 14.15 -19.82 3.83
C CYS A 279 12.87 -20.62 4.09
N GLN A 280 12.51 -21.58 3.23
CA GLN A 280 11.27 -22.36 3.33
C GLN A 280 11.02 -23.03 4.69
N PRO A 281 12.00 -23.60 5.41
CA PRO A 281 11.74 -24.23 6.70
C PRO A 281 11.45 -23.23 7.83
N VAL A 282 11.78 -21.95 7.65
CA VAL A 282 11.62 -20.92 8.67
C VAL A 282 10.27 -20.22 8.50
N PRO A 283 9.41 -20.16 9.55
CA PRO A 283 8.19 -19.37 9.50
C PRO A 283 8.46 -17.91 9.15
N ALA A 284 7.70 -17.35 8.21
CA ALA A 284 7.92 -15.99 7.71
C ALA A 284 7.96 -14.91 8.81
N PRO A 285 7.13 -14.94 9.87
CA PRO A 285 7.24 -13.96 10.96
C PRO A 285 8.59 -14.03 11.68
N VAL A 286 9.11 -15.24 11.91
CA VAL A 286 10.41 -15.46 12.59
C VAL A 286 11.55 -14.91 11.73
N LEU A 287 11.52 -15.15 10.42
CA LEU A 287 12.49 -14.61 9.49
C LEU A 287 12.49 -13.08 9.45
N LEU A 288 11.30 -12.46 9.46
CA LEU A 288 11.20 -11.00 9.47
C LEU A 288 11.73 -10.42 10.78
N TRP A 289 11.30 -10.97 11.92
CA TRP A 289 11.78 -10.51 13.23
C TRP A 289 13.29 -10.68 13.41
N SER A 290 13.89 -11.75 12.88
CA SER A 290 15.33 -11.93 12.94
C SER A 290 16.07 -10.86 12.10
N LEU A 291 15.56 -10.51 10.92
CA LEU A 291 16.11 -9.43 10.09
C LEU A 291 15.98 -8.05 10.78
N TYR A 292 14.82 -7.74 11.36
CA TYR A 292 14.63 -6.49 12.11
C TYR A 292 15.53 -6.42 13.34
N SER A 293 15.66 -7.52 14.08
CA SER A 293 16.52 -7.59 15.26
C SER A 293 18.00 -7.44 14.90
N LEU A 294 18.43 -8.05 13.78
CA LEU A 294 19.77 -7.88 13.25
C LEU A 294 20.04 -6.42 12.88
N LEU A 295 19.13 -5.79 12.13
CA LEU A 295 19.24 -4.39 11.75
C LEU A 295 19.30 -3.48 12.98
N ALA A 296 18.40 -3.68 13.95
CA ALA A 296 18.39 -2.94 15.20
C ALA A 296 19.71 -3.10 15.97
N SER A 297 20.27 -4.32 16.02
CA SER A 297 21.56 -4.59 16.66
C SER A 297 22.71 -3.87 15.95
N VAL A 298 22.75 -3.87 14.62
CA VAL A 298 23.77 -3.13 13.85
C VAL A 298 23.65 -1.63 14.08
N LEU A 299 22.44 -1.07 14.10
CA LEU A 299 22.20 0.34 14.38
C LEU A 299 22.60 0.71 15.81
N ALA A 300 22.29 -0.14 16.80
CA ALA A 300 22.69 0.04 18.18
C ALA A 300 24.23 0.03 18.32
N LEU A 301 24.92 -0.93 17.70
CA LEU A 301 26.38 -0.98 17.69
C LEU A 301 27.01 0.25 17.01
N ARG A 302 26.39 0.78 15.95
CA ARG A 302 26.83 2.03 15.31
C ARG A 302 26.62 3.24 16.21
N ALA A 303 25.48 3.32 16.91
CA ALA A 303 25.20 4.41 17.85
C ALA A 303 26.15 4.38 19.05
N LEU A 304 26.47 3.20 19.59
CA LEU A 304 27.44 3.03 20.68
C LEU A 304 28.88 3.37 20.27
N ARG A 305 29.23 3.16 18.99
CA ARG A 305 30.55 3.52 18.44
C ARG A 305 30.63 4.97 17.94
N ALA A 306 29.51 5.68 17.86
CA ALA A 306 29.53 7.09 17.51
C ALA A 306 30.18 7.86 18.66
N PRO A 307 31.27 8.62 18.42
CA PRO A 307 31.86 9.42 19.48
C PRO A 307 30.81 10.39 20.02
N LEU A 308 30.69 10.47 21.34
CA LEU A 308 29.95 11.52 22.03
C LEU A 308 30.45 12.86 21.48
N ARG A 309 29.67 13.50 20.60
CA ARG A 309 29.95 14.87 20.19
C ARG A 309 30.01 15.71 21.46
N PRO A 310 31.13 16.38 21.77
CA PRO A 310 31.16 17.31 22.90
C PRO A 310 30.07 18.34 22.68
N GLY A 311 29.33 18.62 23.75
CA GLY A 311 28.13 19.44 23.73
C GLY A 311 28.33 20.78 23.02
N ALA A 312 27.25 21.26 22.43
CA ALA A 312 27.09 22.66 22.05
C ALA A 312 27.17 23.54 23.30
N GLY A 313 28.39 23.84 23.73
CA GLY A 313 28.70 24.84 24.75
C GLY A 313 29.01 26.17 24.09
N THR A 314 28.09 27.12 24.27
CA THR A 314 28.35 28.57 24.30
C THR A 314 29.11 29.20 23.11
N ALA A 315 28.37 29.52 22.05
CA ALA A 315 28.74 30.60 21.15
C ALA A 315 28.34 31.95 21.79
N LEU A 316 29.13 32.47 22.72
CA LEU A 316 29.03 33.85 23.16
C LEU A 316 30.37 34.39 23.67
N ALA A 317 31.16 34.99 22.75
CA ALA A 317 32.11 36.04 23.10
C ALA A 317 32.54 36.78 21.82
N ARG A 318 31.73 37.77 21.42
CA ARG A 318 32.25 38.94 20.70
C ARG A 318 33.13 39.73 21.68
N HIS A 319 34.39 39.98 21.32
CA HIS A 319 35.07 41.20 21.78
C HIS A 319 36.00 41.76 20.69
N LYS A 320 35.92 43.09 20.54
CA LYS A 320 36.50 43.96 19.52
C LYS A 320 37.99 44.27 19.74
N GLY A 321 38.77 44.22 18.64
CA GLY A 321 39.87 45.15 18.22
C GLY A 321 41.18 45.20 19.04
N PRO A 322 42.26 45.89 18.56
CA PRO A 322 42.41 46.74 17.36
C PRO A 322 43.70 46.42 16.51
N PRO A 323 44.02 47.19 15.42
CA PRO A 323 44.82 46.73 14.27
C PRO A 323 46.26 47.28 14.20
N ARG A 324 47.18 46.58 13.51
CA ARG A 324 48.46 47.10 12.95
C ARG A 324 48.86 46.27 11.73
N ARG A 325 48.84 46.82 10.50
CA ARG A 325 49.92 47.55 9.77
C ARG A 325 51.17 46.71 9.46
N GLY A 326 51.44 46.49 8.17
CA GLY A 326 52.78 46.47 7.59
C GLY A 326 53.13 45.25 6.71
N GLY A 327 53.42 45.51 5.42
CA GLY A 327 54.39 44.72 4.64
C GLY A 327 53.87 43.95 3.43
N GLU A 328 53.90 44.58 2.25
CA GLU A 328 54.24 43.95 0.96
C GLU A 328 55.79 44.02 0.78
N PRO A 329 56.44 43.48 -0.28
CA PRO A 329 56.14 42.35 -1.19
C PRO A 329 57.42 41.49 -1.56
N GLY A 330 57.27 40.48 -2.44
CA GLY A 330 58.36 39.83 -3.21
C GLY A 330 58.88 38.50 -2.64
N THR A 331 59.33 37.48 -3.38
CA THR A 331 59.76 37.37 -4.79
C THR A 331 59.92 35.88 -5.17
N ALA A 332 59.57 35.57 -6.41
CA ALA A 332 60.25 34.74 -7.42
C ALA A 332 60.79 33.31 -7.16
N GLY A 333 60.51 32.45 -8.16
CA GLY A 333 61.29 31.27 -8.58
C GLY A 333 60.58 29.93 -8.34
N GLY A 334 60.28 29.06 -9.29
CA GLY A 334 60.65 28.95 -10.71
C GLY A 334 60.59 27.47 -11.12
N GLU A 335 60.20 27.20 -12.39
CA GLU A 335 60.27 25.93 -13.14
C GLU A 335 59.17 24.87 -12.90
N ARG A 336 58.61 24.16 -13.91
CA ARG A 336 58.98 24.03 -15.33
C ARG A 336 57.77 23.59 -16.17
N ASN A 337 57.83 24.01 -17.44
CA ASN A 337 56.93 23.77 -18.56
C ASN A 337 56.67 22.29 -18.90
N GLY A 338 55.46 22.05 -19.41
CA GLY A 338 55.03 20.82 -20.08
C GLY A 338 53.74 21.03 -20.88
N HIS A 339 53.81 21.92 -21.87
CA HIS A 339 52.91 22.07 -23.04
C HIS A 339 52.55 20.69 -23.65
N ARG A 340 51.45 20.41 -24.37
CA ARG A 340 50.48 21.18 -25.19
C ARG A 340 49.49 20.12 -25.74
N ASN A 341 48.18 20.37 -25.83
CA ASN A 341 47.45 20.66 -27.08
C ASN A 341 45.97 20.31 -26.76
N GLY A 342 44.93 20.99 -27.22
CA GLY A 342 44.77 22.10 -28.14
C GLY A 342 43.26 22.22 -28.41
N HIS A 343 42.68 23.38 -28.12
CA HIS A 343 41.41 23.84 -28.68
C HIS A 343 41.65 24.29 -30.15
N PRO A 344 40.66 24.54 -31.05
CA PRO A 344 39.54 25.45 -30.78
C PRO A 344 38.22 25.31 -31.61
N ARG A 345 37.20 26.07 -31.14
CA ARG A 345 36.17 26.88 -31.85
C ARG A 345 35.54 26.46 -33.21
N ARG A 346 34.21 26.24 -33.14
CA ARG A 346 33.05 26.98 -33.74
C ARG A 346 33.26 27.92 -34.98
N ARG A 347 32.50 27.64 -36.07
CA ARG A 347 31.75 28.53 -37.03
C ARG A 347 30.92 27.61 -37.98
N GLU A 348 29.59 27.78 -38.14
CA GLU A 348 28.85 28.46 -39.26
C GLU A 348 29.22 27.86 -40.64
N GLU A 349 28.37 27.39 -41.58
CA GLU A 349 27.00 27.60 -42.09
C GLU A 349 26.60 26.31 -42.90
N GLU A 350 25.37 25.80 -42.86
CA GLU A 350 24.25 26.00 -43.83
C GLU A 350 24.39 25.25 -45.18
N GLU A 351 23.61 24.16 -45.39
CA GLU A 351 23.00 23.84 -46.70
C GLU A 351 21.84 22.81 -46.59
N ARG A 352 20.64 23.30 -46.91
CA ARG A 352 19.59 22.75 -47.81
C ARG A 352 19.07 21.31 -47.65
N ALA A 353 17.76 21.21 -47.36
CA ALA A 353 16.82 20.49 -48.23
C ALA A 353 15.39 21.05 -48.05
N GLU A 354 14.88 21.63 -49.13
CA GLU A 354 13.60 22.30 -49.28
C GLU A 354 12.41 21.33 -49.33
N GLY A 355 11.26 21.81 -48.85
CA GLY A 355 9.94 21.30 -49.17
C GLY A 355 9.12 22.36 -49.91
N HIS A 356 8.63 22.03 -51.10
CA HIS A 356 7.45 22.58 -51.78
C HIS A 356 7.14 21.61 -52.94
N GLY A 357 5.95 21.06 -53.17
CA GLY A 357 4.62 21.60 -52.99
C GLY A 357 4.11 22.06 -54.35
N ASP A 358 3.25 21.29 -55.02
CA ASP A 358 2.18 21.90 -55.83
C ASP A 358 1.03 20.95 -56.21
N ARG A 359 -0.18 21.52 -56.21
CA ARG A 359 -1.43 20.95 -56.76
C ARG A 359 -1.62 21.46 -58.20
N PRO A 360 -2.55 20.85 -58.95
CA PRO A 360 -3.58 21.72 -59.51
C PRO A 360 -5.01 21.19 -59.39
N LYS A 361 -5.93 22.16 -59.35
CA LYS A 361 -7.39 22.03 -59.42
C LYS A 361 -7.84 21.63 -60.83
N ALA A 362 -8.87 20.79 -60.94
CA ALA A 362 -9.78 20.76 -62.08
C ALA A 362 -11.23 20.87 -61.59
N ALA A 363 -12.03 21.60 -62.36
CA ALA A 363 -13.32 22.16 -61.98
C ALA A 363 -14.52 21.42 -62.63
N ARG A 364 -15.67 21.53 -61.95
CA ARG A 364 -17.05 21.66 -62.46
C ARG A 364 -17.67 20.54 -63.33
N ARG A 365 -18.79 19.96 -62.84
CA ARG A 365 -20.18 20.06 -63.38
C ARG A 365 -21.15 19.25 -62.49
N ARG A 366 -22.17 19.90 -61.87
CA ARG A 366 -23.64 19.79 -62.10
C ARG A 366 -24.20 18.36 -61.96
N LYS A 367 -25.26 18.07 -61.21
CA LYS A 367 -26.46 18.85 -60.82
C LYS A 367 -26.77 18.72 -59.33
#